data_AF-A0A525VP32-F1
#
_entry.id   AF-A0A525VP32-F1
#
_cell.length_a   1.000
_cell.length_b   1.000
_cell.length_c   1.000
_cell.angle_alpha   90.00
_cell.angle_beta   90.00
_cell.angle_gamma   90.00
#
_symmetry.space_group_name_H-M   'P 1'
#
loop_
_entity.id
_entity.type
_entity.pdbx_description
1 polymer ?
#
loop_
_entity_poly.entity_id
_entity_poly.type
_entity_poly.pdbx_seq_one_letter_code
_entity_poly.pdbx_strand_id
1 'polypeptide(L)'
;METPDTHTQLIAKLAEELGPVTVQHLVSGLSETTEKSNQVEGVLLLLDELTEVSPKVVRAAIESFPDLQQQGCLSDAVAWLDLGIVLAESSGAIGLKYFKESPLVLGMIEPLSVRSVVLNRALELAERDANVALEFLRISPDMVRVIPSDQFEAWLEIGLELTQVDFVVALEYVRQLPAVARVLPIQQARAWAMFGLKLISRNSLGKTDYLGTIEFLRTSPLILGDHEDLSVRAKVITVGSLLAERDSGAGIAWLSESPRLLRVLPHEGGRLKILQYGALVAEQDADTALAYLRRAPELVSVIGESTEAMARFEAWFTAGMEVLAYSAEGARAYFALESQKALTSVDAALSGVPLRRRGEPMPSRLDNQDSCSGFDSPAALPAERRVSARRGWAGEKPGLFEHPDVFGVIAPSVVFQRCFMCASSFSPAC
;
A
#
# COMPACT_ATOMS: atom_id res chain seq x y z
N MET A 1 31.07 38.52 36.12
CA MET A 1 30.25 38.38 34.91
C MET A 1 29.16 37.39 35.28
N GLU A 2 27.97 37.91 35.62
CA GLU A 2 26.81 37.06 35.84
C GLU A 2 26.39 36.51 34.47
N THR A 3 26.36 35.19 34.32
CA THR A 3 25.80 34.53 33.14
C THR A 3 24.33 34.96 33.03
N PRO A 4 23.89 35.50 31.88
CA PRO A 4 22.51 35.94 31.75
C PRO A 4 21.57 34.75 32.00
N ASP A 5 20.47 35.02 32.71
CA ASP A 5 19.41 34.05 32.95
C ASP A 5 18.96 33.40 31.63
N THR A 6 18.95 32.07 31.56
CA THR A 6 18.69 31.30 30.32
C THR A 6 17.32 31.62 29.73
N HIS A 7 16.33 31.90 30.58
CA HIS A 7 15.02 32.42 30.18
C HIS A 7 15.13 33.74 29.41
N THR A 8 15.93 34.68 29.92
CA THR A 8 16.09 36.00 29.30
C THR A 8 16.77 35.88 27.92
N GLN A 9 17.75 35.00 27.79
CA GLN A 9 18.42 34.74 26.51
C GLN A 9 17.46 34.13 25.47
N LEU A 10 16.67 33.14 25.87
CA LEU A 10 15.68 32.53 24.99
C LEU A 10 14.61 33.55 24.55
N ILE A 11 14.14 34.40 25.47
CA ILE A 11 13.18 35.46 25.13
C ILE A 11 13.78 36.39 24.06
N ALA A 12 15.02 36.86 24.25
CA ALA A 12 15.67 37.76 23.30
C ALA A 12 15.77 37.11 21.91
N LYS A 13 16.17 35.84 21.84
CA LYS A 13 16.34 35.09 20.59
C LYS A 13 15.03 34.89 19.82
N LEU A 14 13.94 34.57 20.52
CA LEU A 14 12.64 34.36 19.88
C LEU A 14 11.94 35.68 19.50
N ALA A 15 12.23 36.77 20.22
CA ALA A 15 11.54 38.05 20.07
C ALA A 15 11.78 38.71 18.70
N GLU A 16 12.92 38.44 18.08
CA GLU A 16 13.25 38.96 16.75
C GLU A 16 12.23 38.53 15.68
N GLU A 17 11.66 37.33 15.81
CA GLU A 17 10.77 36.74 14.81
C GLU A 17 9.29 36.72 15.25
N LEU A 18 9.00 36.48 16.54
CA LEU A 18 7.62 36.23 17.01
C LEU A 18 6.93 37.40 17.74
N GLY A 19 7.70 38.44 18.08
CA GLY A 19 7.24 39.55 18.91
C GLY A 19 7.09 39.22 20.41
N PRO A 20 7.12 40.24 21.29
CA PRO A 20 7.35 40.05 22.72
C PRO A 20 6.23 39.31 23.46
N VAL A 21 4.97 39.49 23.06
CA VAL A 21 3.81 38.87 23.72
C VAL A 21 3.79 37.36 23.48
N THR A 22 3.93 36.94 22.23
CA THR A 22 3.96 35.52 21.84
C THR A 22 5.09 34.77 22.54
N VAL A 23 6.26 35.39 22.61
CA VAL A 23 7.45 34.81 23.25
C VAL A 23 7.27 34.61 24.74
N GLN A 24 6.70 35.59 25.44
CA GLN A 24 6.43 35.46 26.88
C GLN A 24 5.48 34.28 27.16
N HIS A 25 4.44 34.12 26.36
CA HIS A 25 3.53 32.98 26.48
C HIS A 25 4.22 31.64 26.19
N LEU A 26 5.06 31.57 25.16
CA LEU A 26 5.81 30.37 24.79
C LEU A 26 6.79 29.94 25.89
N VAL A 27 7.62 30.87 26.38
CA VAL A 27 8.64 30.57 27.41
C VAL A 27 7.99 30.21 28.74
N SER A 28 6.86 30.85 29.08
CA SER A 28 6.06 30.46 30.24
C SER A 28 5.54 29.03 30.08
N GLY A 29 4.96 28.69 28.93
CA GLY A 29 4.48 27.35 28.64
C GLY A 29 5.59 26.28 28.68
N LEU A 30 6.77 26.57 28.14
CA LEU A 30 7.93 25.68 28.24
C LEU A 30 8.38 25.47 29.69
N SER A 31 8.31 26.51 30.52
CA SER A 31 8.67 26.43 31.94
C SER A 31 7.65 25.63 32.76
N GLU A 32 6.38 25.64 32.35
CA GLU A 32 5.28 24.93 33.02
C GLU A 32 5.20 23.45 32.66
N THR A 33 5.89 22.98 31.60
CA THR A 33 5.94 21.55 31.26
C THR A 33 6.67 20.74 32.34
N THR A 34 5.89 20.20 33.28
CA THR A 34 6.33 19.57 34.54
C THR A 34 7.18 18.30 34.41
N GLU A 35 7.34 17.72 33.21
CA GLU A 35 7.96 16.40 33.03
C GLU A 35 9.48 16.43 32.84
N LYS A 36 10.07 17.56 32.41
CA LYS A 36 11.50 17.64 32.09
C LYS A 36 12.12 18.92 32.67
N SER A 37 12.84 18.77 33.78
CA SER A 37 13.72 19.82 34.30
C SER A 37 14.71 20.20 33.17
N ASN A 38 14.74 21.47 32.77
CA ASN A 38 15.66 22.06 31.77
C ASN A 38 15.15 22.18 30.31
N GLN A 39 13.84 22.18 30.06
CA GLN A 39 13.28 22.45 28.71
C GLN A 39 13.77 23.77 28.09
N VAL A 40 13.75 24.86 28.86
CA VAL A 40 14.16 26.19 28.38
C VAL A 40 15.64 26.23 27.96
N GLU A 41 16.50 25.62 28.77
CA GLU A 41 17.95 25.52 28.49
C GLU A 41 18.22 24.65 27.26
N GLY A 42 17.56 23.49 27.17
CA GLY A 42 17.69 22.59 26.02
C GLY A 42 17.20 23.24 24.71
N VAL A 43 16.08 23.95 24.74
CA VAL A 43 15.56 24.69 23.58
C VAL A 43 16.54 25.79 23.14
N LEU A 44 17.09 26.57 24.07
CA LEU A 44 18.06 27.60 23.74
C LEU A 44 19.30 27.01 23.05
N LEU A 45 19.86 25.95 23.66
CA LEU A 45 21.05 25.26 23.15
C LEU A 45 20.82 24.70 21.73
N LEU A 46 19.73 23.98 21.51
CA LEU A 46 19.42 23.39 20.21
C LEU A 46 19.08 24.45 19.15
N LEU A 47 18.49 25.59 19.55
CA LEU A 47 18.33 26.70 18.62
C LEU A 47 19.67 27.33 18.26
N ASP A 48 20.66 27.39 19.16
CA ASP A 48 22.01 27.88 18.82
C ASP A 48 22.67 26.93 17.83
N GLU A 49 22.63 25.63 18.09
CA GLU A 49 23.12 24.60 17.17
C GLU A 49 22.44 24.67 15.79
N LEU A 50 21.11 24.78 15.74
CA LEU A 50 20.37 24.91 14.49
C LEU A 50 20.69 26.19 13.72
N THR A 51 21.03 27.29 14.42
CA THR A 51 21.53 28.51 13.77
C THR A 51 22.83 28.25 13.02
N GLU A 52 23.76 27.50 13.64
CA GLU A 52 25.05 27.14 13.01
C GLU A 52 24.84 26.22 11.81
N VAL A 53 23.88 25.30 11.86
CA VAL A 53 23.51 24.44 10.72
C VAL A 53 22.86 25.24 9.60
N SER A 54 21.84 26.04 9.92
CA SER A 54 21.17 26.89 8.93
C SER A 54 20.35 28.02 9.56
N PRO A 55 20.75 29.30 9.36
CA PRO A 55 19.99 30.47 9.81
C PRO A 55 18.56 30.55 9.24
N LYS A 56 18.34 29.97 8.06
CA LYS A 56 17.01 29.92 7.44
C LYS A 56 16.11 28.87 8.10
N VAL A 57 16.68 27.73 8.51
CA VAL A 57 15.92 26.65 9.16
C VAL A 57 15.59 27.03 10.59
N VAL A 58 16.52 27.64 11.34
CA VAL A 58 16.22 28.12 12.71
C VAL A 58 15.09 29.15 12.72
N ARG A 59 15.04 30.07 11.75
CA ARG A 59 13.91 30.99 11.61
C ARG A 59 12.60 30.24 11.43
N ALA A 60 12.57 29.24 10.54
CA ALA A 60 11.37 28.43 10.33
C ALA A 60 10.96 27.64 11.59
N ALA A 61 11.93 27.14 12.37
CA ALA A 61 11.67 26.50 13.66
C ALA A 61 11.04 27.51 14.65
N ILE A 62 11.62 28.70 14.77
CA ILE A 62 11.10 29.79 15.60
C ILE A 62 9.66 30.16 15.20
N GLU A 63 9.42 30.40 13.91
CA GLU A 63 8.09 30.69 13.35
C GLU A 63 7.05 29.60 13.63
N SER A 64 7.49 28.35 13.84
CA SER A 64 6.60 27.18 14.03
C SER A 64 6.30 26.85 15.49
N PHE A 65 6.98 27.47 16.46
CA PHE A 65 6.71 27.27 17.90
C PHE A 65 5.27 27.62 18.33
N PRO A 66 4.64 28.71 17.85
CA PRO A 66 3.25 29.00 18.18
C PRO A 66 2.30 27.86 17.78
N ASP A 67 2.52 27.26 16.62
CA ASP A 67 1.73 26.12 16.16
C ASP A 67 1.99 24.89 17.04
N LEU A 68 3.25 24.65 17.41
CA LEU A 68 3.63 23.57 18.34
C LEU A 68 2.92 23.73 19.70
N GLN A 69 2.82 24.96 20.21
CA GLN A 69 2.08 25.28 21.42
C GLN A 69 0.58 25.05 21.26
N GLN A 70 -0.02 25.51 20.17
CA GLN A 70 -1.45 25.32 19.90
C GLN A 70 -1.85 23.84 19.82
N GLN A 71 -0.94 22.98 19.33
CA GLN A 71 -1.14 21.53 19.26
C GLN A 71 -0.80 20.79 20.58
N GLY A 72 -0.43 21.53 21.63
CA GLY A 72 -0.08 20.97 22.94
C GLY A 72 1.20 20.14 22.92
N CYS A 73 2.15 20.46 22.04
CA CYS A 73 3.37 19.70 21.81
C CYS A 73 4.64 20.34 22.43
N LEU A 74 4.50 21.36 23.30
CA LEU A 74 5.66 22.04 23.89
C LEU A 74 6.54 21.11 24.74
N SER A 75 5.97 20.07 25.36
CA SER A 75 6.73 19.07 26.11
C SER A 75 7.72 18.27 25.24
N ASP A 76 7.47 18.26 23.92
CA ASP A 76 8.28 17.57 22.92
C ASP A 76 9.31 18.49 22.24
N ALA A 77 9.34 19.79 22.57
CA ALA A 77 10.13 20.81 21.88
C ALA A 77 11.62 20.46 21.71
N VAL A 78 12.27 19.90 22.73
CA VAL A 78 13.68 19.46 22.66
C VAL A 78 13.86 18.34 21.63
N ALA A 79 13.08 17.25 21.73
CA ALA A 79 13.17 16.14 20.77
C ALA A 79 12.77 16.57 19.35
N TRP A 80 11.83 17.51 19.26
CA TRP A 80 11.41 18.13 18.01
C TRP A 80 12.52 18.95 17.36
N LEU A 81 13.25 19.77 18.12
CA LEU A 81 14.41 20.51 17.60
C LEU A 81 15.56 19.59 17.20
N ASP A 82 15.86 18.60 18.04
CA ASP A 82 16.94 17.63 17.84
C ASP A 82 16.79 16.88 16.50
N LEU A 83 15.59 16.32 16.23
CA LEU A 83 15.26 15.75 14.94
C LEU A 83 15.39 16.75 13.79
N GLY A 84 14.95 17.99 14.01
CA GLY A 84 15.03 19.04 13.00
C GLY A 84 16.46 19.43 12.63
N ILE A 85 17.40 19.37 13.57
CA ILE A 85 18.84 19.59 13.35
C ILE A 85 19.39 18.49 12.46
N VAL A 86 19.21 17.21 12.82
CA VAL A 86 19.70 16.06 12.03
C VAL A 86 19.15 16.10 10.60
N LEU A 87 17.86 16.42 10.43
CA LEU A 87 17.26 16.58 9.10
C LEU A 87 17.83 17.78 8.33
N ALA A 88 18.14 18.88 9.01
CA ALA A 88 18.69 20.09 8.38
C ALA A 88 20.15 19.91 7.96
N GLU A 89 20.94 19.14 8.72
CA GLU A 89 22.31 18.74 8.37
C GLU A 89 22.35 17.93 7.08
N SER A 90 21.38 17.03 6.92
CA SER A 90 21.17 16.30 5.65
C SER A 90 20.76 17.25 4.52
N SER A 91 19.79 18.13 4.76
CA SER A 91 19.30 19.08 3.77
C SER A 91 18.45 20.16 4.42
N GLY A 92 18.86 21.43 4.26
CA GLY A 92 18.06 22.57 4.71
C GLY A 92 16.63 22.58 4.13
N ALA A 93 16.40 21.99 2.94
CA ALA A 93 15.06 21.86 2.39
C ALA A 93 14.18 20.85 3.14
N ILE A 94 14.77 19.76 3.65
CA ILE A 94 14.09 18.77 4.49
C ILE A 94 13.79 19.39 5.86
N GLY A 95 14.79 20.04 6.49
CA GLY A 95 14.59 20.77 7.75
C GLY A 95 13.47 21.82 7.67
N LEU A 96 13.43 22.61 6.59
CA LEU A 96 12.34 23.58 6.36
C LEU A 96 10.96 22.93 6.24
N LYS A 97 10.84 21.79 5.55
CA LYS A 97 9.57 21.06 5.44
C LYS A 97 9.17 20.48 6.80
N TYR A 98 10.12 19.88 7.50
CA TYR A 98 9.92 19.33 8.83
C TYR A 98 9.34 20.36 9.79
N PHE A 99 10.00 21.50 10.00
CA PHE A 99 9.52 22.49 10.97
C PHE A 99 8.13 23.05 10.63
N LYS A 100 7.82 23.23 9.34
CA LYS A 100 6.52 23.72 8.88
C LYS A 100 5.37 22.72 9.02
N GLU A 101 5.65 21.44 8.85
CA GLU A 101 4.61 20.40 8.79
C GLU A 101 4.43 19.68 10.14
N SER A 102 5.50 19.51 10.89
CA SER A 102 5.54 18.66 12.08
C SER A 102 4.65 19.10 13.24
N PRO A 103 4.38 20.39 13.54
CA PRO A 103 3.45 20.74 14.61
C PRO A 103 2.06 20.13 14.41
N LEU A 104 1.50 20.25 13.20
CA LEU A 104 0.20 19.69 12.85
C LEU A 104 0.23 18.16 12.86
N VAL A 105 1.29 17.55 12.34
CA VAL A 105 1.46 16.09 12.36
C VAL A 105 1.49 15.55 13.79
N LEU A 106 2.31 16.12 14.66
CA LEU A 106 2.40 15.73 16.07
C LEU A 106 1.07 15.96 16.80
N GLY A 107 0.38 17.06 16.48
CA GLY A 107 -0.95 17.37 17.02
C GLY A 107 -1.99 16.27 16.77
N MET A 108 -1.88 15.53 15.66
CA MET A 108 -2.78 14.44 15.29
C MET A 108 -2.42 13.07 15.92
N ILE A 109 -1.26 12.96 16.57
CA ILE A 109 -0.81 11.73 17.22
C ILE A 109 -1.40 11.64 18.62
N GLU A 110 -2.20 10.60 18.84
CA GLU A 110 -2.76 10.23 20.12
C GLU A 110 -2.45 8.75 20.43
N PRO A 111 -2.14 8.40 21.69
CA PRO A 111 -2.02 9.26 22.87
C PRO A 111 -0.69 10.05 22.92
N LEU A 112 -0.64 11.12 23.73
CA LEU A 112 0.52 12.03 23.86
C LEU A 112 1.84 11.30 24.14
N SER A 113 1.79 10.22 24.94
CA SER A 113 2.96 9.40 25.27
C SER A 113 3.64 8.76 24.06
N VAL A 114 2.95 8.64 22.93
CA VAL A 114 3.49 8.04 21.70
C VAL A 114 4.25 9.08 20.86
N ARG A 115 4.03 10.38 21.06
CA ARG A 115 4.72 11.45 20.31
C ARG A 115 6.23 11.38 20.48
N SER A 116 6.70 11.22 21.71
CA SER A 116 8.12 11.06 22.02
C SER A 116 8.73 9.81 21.39
N VAL A 117 7.98 8.70 21.35
CA VAL A 117 8.41 7.46 20.68
C VAL A 117 8.55 7.67 19.17
N VAL A 118 7.60 8.37 18.54
CA VAL A 118 7.66 8.72 17.12
C VAL A 118 8.85 9.63 16.84
N LEU A 119 9.07 10.68 17.65
CA LEU A 119 10.20 11.60 17.46
C LEU A 119 11.55 10.89 17.61
N ASN A 120 11.71 10.07 18.66
CA ASN A 120 12.95 9.31 18.86
C ASN A 120 13.19 8.32 17.72
N ARG A 121 12.14 7.63 17.25
CA ARG A 121 12.29 6.70 16.12
C ARG A 121 12.57 7.42 14.82
N ALA A 122 11.98 8.59 14.59
CA ALA A 122 12.27 9.43 13.44
C ALA A 122 13.72 9.96 13.49
N LEU A 123 14.25 10.26 14.67
CA LEU A 123 15.65 10.65 14.87
C LEU A 123 16.60 9.52 14.48
N GLU A 124 16.39 8.31 15.01
CA GLU A 124 17.17 7.12 14.64
C GLU A 124 17.11 6.84 13.13
N LEU A 125 15.94 7.06 12.51
CA LEU A 125 15.81 6.95 11.05
C LEU A 125 16.57 8.07 10.33
N ALA A 126 16.56 9.30 10.84
CA ALA A 126 17.17 10.44 10.17
C ALA A 126 18.69 10.31 10.08
N GLU A 127 19.31 9.69 11.08
CA GLU A 127 20.74 9.31 11.07
C GLU A 127 21.08 8.33 9.94
N ARG A 128 20.11 7.52 9.49
CA ARG A 128 20.28 6.53 8.41
C ARG A 128 19.82 7.08 7.05
N ASP A 129 18.64 7.70 7.00
CA ASP A 129 18.04 8.33 5.82
C ASP A 129 16.99 9.39 6.22
N ALA A 130 17.30 10.66 5.97
CA ALA A 130 16.44 11.80 6.30
C ALA A 130 15.10 11.84 5.53
N ASN A 131 15.02 11.28 4.32
CA ASN A 131 13.77 11.26 3.55
C ASN A 131 12.81 10.22 4.12
N VAL A 132 13.33 9.05 4.48
CA VAL A 132 12.56 7.99 5.17
C VAL A 132 12.05 8.50 6.51
N ALA A 133 12.89 9.18 7.29
CA ALA A 133 12.49 9.78 8.56
C ALA A 133 11.36 10.80 8.41
N LEU A 134 11.47 11.72 7.44
CA LEU A 134 10.42 12.72 7.19
C LEU A 134 9.12 12.05 6.72
N GLU A 135 9.18 11.03 5.86
CA GLU A 135 8.00 10.31 5.40
C GLU A 135 7.35 9.51 6.54
N PHE A 136 8.15 8.83 7.37
CA PHE A 136 7.66 8.15 8.58
C PHE A 136 6.93 9.12 9.51
N LEU A 137 7.49 10.30 9.76
CA LEU A 137 6.83 11.31 10.58
C LEU A 137 5.46 11.68 9.98
N ARG A 138 5.39 11.97 8.67
CA ARG A 138 4.14 12.36 7.99
C ARG A 138 3.02 11.33 8.12
N ILE A 139 3.36 10.03 8.04
CA ILE A 139 2.38 8.97 8.15
C ILE A 139 2.10 8.53 9.59
N SER A 140 2.90 8.99 10.55
CA SER A 140 2.81 8.57 11.96
C SER A 140 1.41 8.71 12.58
N PRO A 141 0.58 9.75 12.28
CA PRO A 141 -0.76 9.85 12.87
C PRO A 141 -1.69 8.70 12.50
N ASP A 142 -1.56 8.17 11.28
CA ASP A 142 -2.31 7.00 10.84
C ASP A 142 -1.63 5.70 11.26
N MET A 143 -0.31 5.68 11.27
CA MET A 143 0.49 4.51 11.62
C MET A 143 0.27 4.09 13.07
N VAL A 144 0.29 5.02 14.02
CA VAL A 144 0.12 4.75 15.46
C VAL A 144 -1.25 4.14 15.79
N ARG A 145 -2.24 4.31 14.91
CA ARG A 145 -3.60 3.76 15.09
C ARG A 145 -3.70 2.28 14.71
N VAL A 146 -2.75 1.77 13.94
CA VAL A 146 -2.82 0.43 13.34
C VAL A 146 -1.59 -0.43 13.60
N ILE A 147 -0.46 0.19 13.97
CA ILE A 147 0.76 -0.51 14.36
C ILE A 147 1.07 -0.18 15.82
N PRO A 148 1.22 -1.19 16.70
CA PRO A 148 1.75 -1.00 18.04
C PRO A 148 3.17 -0.43 18.02
N SER A 149 3.49 0.46 18.96
CA SER A 149 4.78 1.19 18.96
C SER A 149 6.01 0.28 19.10
N ASP A 150 5.87 -0.87 19.76
CA ASP A 150 6.91 -1.91 19.88
C ASP A 150 7.21 -2.62 18.54
N GLN A 151 6.34 -2.47 17.53
CA GLN A 151 6.53 -3.05 16.21
C GLN A 151 7.05 -2.06 15.16
N PHE A 152 7.17 -0.76 15.49
CA PHE A 152 7.61 0.26 14.54
C PHE A 152 8.93 -0.10 13.88
N GLU A 153 9.91 -0.51 14.68
CA GLU A 153 11.23 -0.90 14.20
C GLU A 153 11.17 -2.01 13.16
N ALA A 154 10.42 -3.07 13.43
CA ALA A 154 10.30 -4.21 12.52
C ALA A 154 9.69 -3.81 11.17
N TRP A 155 8.68 -2.92 11.17
CA TRP A 155 8.08 -2.40 9.94
C TRP A 155 9.02 -1.48 9.18
N LEU A 156 9.74 -0.60 9.88
CA LEU A 156 10.63 0.39 9.30
C LEU A 156 11.92 -0.22 8.76
N GLU A 157 12.44 -1.28 9.39
CA GLU A 157 13.66 -1.94 8.94
C GLU A 157 13.49 -2.52 7.52
N ILE A 158 12.30 -3.01 7.17
CA ILE A 158 11.99 -3.42 5.80
C ILE A 158 12.12 -2.23 4.84
N GLY A 159 11.64 -1.04 5.23
CA GLY A 159 11.79 0.17 4.42
C GLY A 159 13.26 0.57 4.20
N LEU A 160 14.09 0.43 5.23
CA LEU A 160 15.53 0.70 5.17
C LEU A 160 16.31 -0.36 4.38
N GLU A 161 15.82 -1.59 4.29
CA GLU A 161 16.36 -2.56 3.34
C GLU A 161 16.00 -2.20 1.90
N LEU A 162 14.79 -1.71 1.67
CA LEU A 162 14.34 -1.28 0.34
C LEU A 162 15.13 -0.07 -0.19
N THR A 163 15.66 0.80 0.68
CA THR A 163 16.50 1.92 0.23
C THR A 163 17.78 1.44 -0.47
N GLN A 164 18.27 0.24 -0.14
CA GLN A 164 19.43 -0.38 -0.81
C GLN A 164 19.11 -0.82 -2.24
N VAL A 165 17.83 -1.02 -2.56
CA VAL A 165 17.35 -1.36 -3.90
C VAL A 165 17.03 -0.10 -4.67
N ASP A 166 16.12 0.72 -4.14
CA ASP A 166 15.73 2.00 -4.72
C ASP A 166 14.98 2.87 -3.70
N PHE A 167 15.35 4.15 -3.61
CA PHE A 167 14.77 5.07 -2.65
C PHE A 167 13.28 5.37 -2.91
N VAL A 168 12.82 5.37 -4.17
CA VAL A 168 11.42 5.65 -4.51
C VAL A 168 10.53 4.51 -4.01
N VAL A 169 11.00 3.27 -4.15
CA VAL A 169 10.31 2.07 -3.66
C VAL A 169 10.24 2.08 -2.13
N ALA A 170 11.34 2.42 -1.45
CA ALA A 170 11.38 2.55 -0.01
C ALA A 170 10.39 3.60 0.52
N LEU A 171 10.37 4.80 -0.08
CA LEU A 171 9.45 5.85 0.32
C LEU A 171 7.99 5.47 0.06
N GLU A 172 7.70 4.77 -1.04
CA GLU A 172 6.35 4.28 -1.29
C GLU A 172 5.95 3.19 -0.29
N TYR A 173 6.85 2.27 0.06
CA TYR A 173 6.60 1.28 1.10
C TYR A 173 6.25 1.96 2.44
N VAL A 174 7.03 2.96 2.85
CA VAL A 174 6.78 3.74 4.08
C VAL A 174 5.39 4.39 4.00
N ARG A 175 5.04 5.06 2.90
CA ARG A 175 3.72 5.67 2.69
C ARG A 175 2.56 4.69 2.89
N GLN A 176 2.75 3.44 2.48
CA GLN A 176 1.72 2.43 2.54
C GLN A 176 1.67 1.66 3.87
N LEU A 177 2.58 1.92 4.83
CA LEU A 177 2.60 1.24 6.13
C LEU A 177 1.24 1.17 6.83
N PRO A 178 0.47 2.28 6.96
CA PRO A 178 -0.84 2.21 7.59
C PRO A 178 -1.84 1.35 6.80
N ALA A 179 -1.76 1.33 5.47
CA ALA A 179 -2.67 0.53 4.64
C ALA A 179 -2.34 -0.96 4.76
N VAL A 180 -1.06 -1.34 4.64
CA VAL A 180 -0.64 -2.73 4.71
C VAL A 180 -0.80 -3.32 6.11
N ALA A 181 -0.53 -2.56 7.17
CA ALA A 181 -0.66 -3.05 8.54
C ALA A 181 -2.11 -3.38 8.94
N ARG A 182 -3.11 -2.77 8.29
CA ARG A 182 -4.52 -3.12 8.50
C ARG A 182 -4.88 -4.51 7.97
N VAL A 183 -4.10 -5.03 7.02
CA VAL A 183 -4.44 -6.27 6.31
C VAL A 183 -3.40 -7.37 6.46
N LEU A 184 -2.16 -7.05 6.83
CA LEU A 184 -1.09 -8.02 7.06
C LEU A 184 -0.44 -7.83 8.44
N PRO A 185 -0.14 -8.93 9.14
CA PRO A 185 0.74 -8.88 10.29
C PRO A 185 2.20 -8.68 9.84
N ILE A 186 3.04 -8.14 10.72
CA ILE A 186 4.46 -7.87 10.43
C ILE A 186 5.22 -9.09 9.90
N GLN A 187 4.89 -10.30 10.37
CA GLN A 187 5.53 -11.55 9.91
C GLN A 187 5.33 -11.81 8.41
N GLN A 188 4.30 -11.23 7.80
CA GLN A 188 4.00 -11.36 6.36
C GLN A 188 4.43 -10.14 5.54
N ALA A 189 4.69 -9.00 6.19
CA ALA A 189 5.04 -7.75 5.52
C ALA A 189 6.28 -7.86 4.64
N ARG A 190 7.31 -8.58 5.11
CA ARG A 190 8.53 -8.80 4.33
C ARG A 190 8.27 -9.62 3.07
N ALA A 191 7.49 -10.70 3.17
CA ALA A 191 7.14 -11.51 1.99
C ALA A 191 6.33 -10.70 0.96
N TRP A 192 5.46 -9.82 1.44
CA TRP A 192 4.72 -8.86 0.61
C TRP A 192 5.65 -7.86 -0.11
N ALA A 193 6.58 -7.24 0.61
CA ALA A 193 7.56 -6.33 0.02
C ALA A 193 8.43 -7.03 -1.04
N MET A 194 8.90 -8.25 -0.73
CA MET A 194 9.68 -9.06 -1.68
C MET A 194 8.88 -9.46 -2.93
N PHE A 195 7.58 -9.70 -2.82
CA PHE A 195 6.72 -9.87 -3.99
C PHE A 195 6.72 -8.58 -4.84
N GLY A 196 6.53 -7.42 -4.21
CA GLY A 196 6.60 -6.13 -4.91
C GLY A 196 7.90 -5.93 -5.69
N LEU A 197 9.05 -6.32 -5.13
CA LEU A 197 10.35 -6.18 -5.81
C LEU A 197 10.48 -7.01 -7.09
N LYS A 198 9.81 -8.18 -7.16
CA LYS A 198 9.80 -9.02 -8.38
C LYS A 198 9.01 -8.40 -9.53
N LEU A 199 8.25 -7.34 -9.26
CA LEU A 199 7.48 -6.61 -10.27
C LEU A 199 8.28 -5.47 -10.93
N ILE A 200 9.52 -5.25 -10.48
CA ILE A 200 10.45 -4.32 -11.14
C ILE A 200 10.86 -4.95 -12.47
N SER A 201 10.65 -4.21 -13.56
CA SER A 201 10.94 -4.69 -14.92
C SER A 201 11.86 -3.72 -15.67
N ARG A 202 12.14 -4.00 -16.94
CA ARG A 202 12.80 -3.05 -17.84
C ARG A 202 11.79 -2.55 -18.85
N ASN A 203 11.74 -1.23 -19.04
CA ASN A 203 10.90 -0.65 -20.09
C ASN A 203 11.49 -0.88 -21.49
N SER A 204 10.77 -0.46 -22.53
CA SER A 204 11.18 -0.57 -23.93
C SER A 204 12.49 0.15 -24.27
N LEU A 205 12.94 1.07 -23.41
CA LEU A 205 14.22 1.78 -23.51
C LEU A 205 15.34 1.09 -22.71
N GLY A 206 15.08 -0.07 -22.11
CA GLY A 206 16.02 -0.84 -21.31
C GLY A 206 16.30 -0.28 -19.91
N LYS A 207 15.61 0.79 -19.49
CA LYS A 207 15.72 1.38 -18.15
C LYS A 207 14.85 0.62 -17.14
N THR A 208 15.27 0.60 -15.88
CA THR A 208 14.48 0.06 -14.77
C THR A 208 13.13 0.78 -14.68
N ASP A 209 12.06 0.01 -14.61
CA ASP A 209 10.69 0.47 -14.46
C ASP A 209 10.11 0.01 -13.13
N TYR A 210 9.84 0.98 -12.27
CA TYR A 210 9.29 0.78 -10.93
C TYR A 210 7.75 0.88 -10.91
N LEU A 211 7.10 1.19 -12.03
CA LEU A 211 5.65 1.43 -12.06
C LEU A 211 4.87 0.23 -11.49
N GLY A 212 5.23 -0.99 -11.91
CA GLY A 212 4.58 -2.22 -11.42
C GLY A 212 4.71 -2.40 -9.91
N THR A 213 5.89 -2.12 -9.33
CA THR A 213 6.10 -2.24 -7.89
C THR A 213 5.35 -1.14 -7.11
N ILE A 214 5.36 0.10 -7.61
CA ILE A 214 4.65 1.22 -6.98
C ILE A 214 3.14 1.00 -7.02
N GLU A 215 2.58 0.56 -8.15
CA GLU A 215 1.16 0.22 -8.24
C GLU A 215 0.79 -0.94 -7.32
N PHE A 216 1.65 -1.96 -7.23
CA PHE A 216 1.48 -3.06 -6.29
C PHE A 216 1.41 -2.56 -4.85
N LEU A 217 2.38 -1.75 -4.39
CA LEU A 217 2.40 -1.25 -3.02
C LEU A 217 1.12 -0.47 -2.68
N ARG A 218 0.59 0.31 -3.62
CA ARG A 218 -0.61 1.15 -3.44
C ARG A 218 -1.91 0.36 -3.46
N THR A 219 -2.02 -0.66 -4.30
CA THR A 219 -3.30 -1.34 -4.58
C THR A 219 -3.45 -2.66 -3.84
N SER A 220 -2.33 -3.36 -3.58
CA SER A 220 -2.35 -4.67 -2.96
C SER A 220 -2.93 -4.68 -1.54
N PRO A 221 -2.80 -3.65 -0.67
CA PRO A 221 -3.46 -3.70 0.63
C PRO A 221 -4.99 -3.80 0.52
N LEU A 222 -5.60 -3.08 -0.43
CA LEU A 222 -7.03 -3.15 -0.67
C LEU A 222 -7.45 -4.53 -1.19
N ILE A 223 -6.70 -5.06 -2.18
CA ILE A 223 -6.96 -6.39 -2.76
C ILE A 223 -6.80 -7.50 -1.71
N LEU A 224 -5.78 -7.40 -0.85
CA LEU A 224 -5.55 -8.34 0.25
C LEU A 224 -6.65 -8.25 1.31
N GLY A 225 -7.18 -7.05 1.54
CA GLY A 225 -8.32 -6.82 2.44
C GLY A 225 -9.61 -7.53 2.01
N ASP A 226 -9.79 -7.83 0.72
CA ASP A 226 -10.95 -8.57 0.21
C ASP A 226 -10.94 -10.07 0.57
N HIS A 227 -9.82 -10.58 1.10
CA HIS A 227 -9.74 -11.93 1.64
C HIS A 227 -10.01 -11.91 3.15
N GLU A 228 -10.95 -12.72 3.63
CA GLU A 228 -11.33 -12.78 5.04
C GLU A 228 -10.20 -13.34 5.91
N ASP A 229 -9.56 -14.42 5.46
CA ASP A 229 -8.63 -15.20 6.27
C ASP A 229 -7.17 -14.74 6.12
N LEU A 230 -6.46 -14.51 7.23
CA LEU A 230 -5.05 -14.10 7.23
C LEU A 230 -4.12 -15.15 6.60
N SER A 231 -4.45 -16.44 6.76
CA SER A 231 -3.70 -17.55 6.16
C SER A 231 -3.82 -17.53 4.63
N VAL A 232 -5.00 -17.21 4.11
CA VAL A 232 -5.28 -17.09 2.68
C VAL A 232 -4.53 -15.88 2.11
N ARG A 233 -4.52 -14.72 2.79
CA ARG A 233 -3.70 -13.56 2.39
C ARG A 233 -2.22 -13.93 2.26
N ALA A 234 -1.66 -14.60 3.26
CA ALA A 234 -0.26 -15.05 3.25
C ALA A 234 0.04 -15.94 2.03
N LYS A 235 -0.87 -16.86 1.73
CA LYS A 235 -0.69 -17.82 0.64
C LYS A 235 -0.93 -17.19 -0.74
N VAL A 236 -1.83 -16.21 -0.85
CA VAL A 236 -2.02 -15.38 -2.05
C VAL A 236 -0.72 -14.64 -2.38
N ILE A 237 -0.06 -14.04 -1.38
CA ILE A 237 1.25 -13.38 -1.54
C ILE A 237 2.31 -14.38 -1.99
N THR A 238 2.36 -15.57 -1.37
CA THR A 238 3.33 -16.61 -1.74
C THR A 238 3.17 -17.04 -3.19
N VAL A 239 1.95 -17.36 -3.62
CA VAL A 239 1.66 -17.76 -5.00
C VAL A 239 1.98 -16.62 -5.98
N GLY A 240 1.56 -15.39 -5.67
CA GLY A 240 1.87 -14.22 -6.50
C GLY A 240 3.38 -13.98 -6.64
N SER A 241 4.13 -14.15 -5.56
CA SER A 241 5.59 -14.03 -5.56
C SER A 241 6.28 -15.12 -6.38
N LEU A 242 5.75 -16.36 -6.39
CA LEU A 242 6.27 -17.44 -7.23
C LEU A 242 5.99 -17.18 -8.72
N LEU A 243 4.78 -16.72 -9.04
CA LEU A 243 4.42 -16.34 -10.41
C LEU A 243 5.31 -15.20 -10.91
N ALA A 244 5.45 -14.13 -10.11
CA ALA A 244 6.25 -12.96 -10.46
C ALA A 244 7.75 -13.24 -10.65
N GLU A 245 8.28 -14.29 -10.04
CA GLU A 245 9.67 -14.73 -10.26
C GLU A 245 9.92 -15.13 -11.73
N ARG A 246 8.89 -15.67 -12.38
CA ARG A 246 8.96 -16.15 -13.77
C ARG A 246 8.42 -15.12 -14.74
N ASP A 247 7.27 -14.53 -14.39
CA ASP A 247 6.58 -13.51 -15.18
C ASP A 247 5.85 -12.53 -14.25
N SER A 248 6.28 -11.27 -14.25
CA SER A 248 5.69 -10.22 -13.41
C SER A 248 4.21 -9.98 -13.76
N GLY A 249 3.85 -10.11 -15.04
CA GLY A 249 2.47 -10.02 -15.52
C GLY A 249 1.58 -11.06 -14.86
N ALA A 250 2.06 -12.29 -14.69
CA ALA A 250 1.32 -13.37 -14.07
C ALA A 250 1.08 -13.13 -12.58
N GLY A 251 2.10 -12.62 -11.86
CA GLY A 251 1.95 -12.22 -10.46
C GLY A 251 0.89 -11.12 -10.27
N ILE A 252 0.91 -10.11 -11.13
CA ILE A 252 -0.05 -9.00 -11.16
C ILE A 252 -1.47 -9.51 -11.47
N ALA A 253 -1.62 -10.33 -12.51
CA ALA A 253 -2.88 -10.91 -12.91
C ALA A 253 -3.49 -11.75 -11.77
N TRP A 254 -2.69 -12.63 -11.17
CA TRP A 254 -3.10 -13.45 -10.03
C TRP A 254 -3.60 -12.60 -8.87
N LEU A 255 -2.82 -11.60 -8.45
CA LEU A 255 -3.20 -10.76 -7.32
C LEU A 255 -4.58 -10.14 -7.55
N SER A 256 -4.79 -9.55 -8.74
CA SER A 256 -6.05 -8.89 -9.10
C SER A 256 -7.26 -9.83 -9.20
N GLU A 257 -7.05 -11.06 -9.66
CA GLU A 257 -8.12 -12.04 -9.87
C GLU A 257 -8.44 -12.85 -8.59
N SER A 258 -7.47 -12.95 -7.68
CA SER A 258 -7.54 -13.83 -6.51
C SER A 258 -8.79 -13.64 -5.65
N PRO A 259 -9.29 -12.42 -5.34
CA PRO A 259 -10.46 -12.29 -4.47
C PRO A 259 -11.71 -12.88 -5.11
N ARG A 260 -11.92 -12.65 -6.42
CA ARG A 260 -13.07 -13.18 -7.15
C ARG A 260 -13.00 -14.70 -7.26
N LEU A 261 -11.82 -15.23 -7.58
CA LEU A 261 -11.62 -16.67 -7.79
C LEU A 261 -11.81 -17.46 -6.48
N LEU A 262 -11.25 -16.97 -5.37
CA LEU A 262 -11.31 -17.68 -4.09
C LEU A 262 -12.66 -17.53 -3.37
N ARG A 263 -13.45 -16.49 -3.67
CA ARG A 263 -14.81 -16.31 -3.12
C ARG A 263 -15.78 -17.43 -3.49
N VAL A 264 -15.52 -18.13 -4.59
CA VAL A 264 -16.31 -19.31 -5.02
C VAL A 264 -16.21 -20.45 -4.00
N LEU A 265 -15.13 -20.50 -3.22
CA LEU A 265 -14.88 -21.52 -2.22
C LEU A 265 -15.38 -21.05 -0.84
N PRO A 266 -16.31 -21.79 -0.20
CA PRO A 266 -16.95 -21.34 1.04
C PRO A 266 -16.04 -21.45 2.26
N HIS A 267 -15.08 -22.39 2.26
CA HIS A 267 -14.26 -22.70 3.43
C HIS A 267 -12.77 -22.38 3.21
N GLU A 268 -12.14 -21.83 4.25
CA GLU A 268 -10.71 -21.50 4.31
C GLU A 268 -9.83 -22.67 3.86
N GLY A 269 -10.08 -23.88 4.36
CA GLY A 269 -9.30 -25.07 4.01
C GLY A 269 -9.29 -25.38 2.51
N GLY A 270 -10.41 -25.18 1.83
CA GLY A 270 -10.51 -25.32 0.37
C GLY A 270 -9.69 -24.27 -0.35
N ARG A 271 -9.78 -23.00 0.07
CA ARG A 271 -8.97 -21.90 -0.48
C ARG A 271 -7.48 -22.19 -0.33
N LEU A 272 -7.04 -22.59 0.87
CA LEU A 272 -5.65 -22.92 1.15
C LEU A 272 -5.13 -24.10 0.33
N LYS A 273 -5.93 -25.15 0.14
CA LYS A 273 -5.56 -26.32 -0.67
C LYS A 273 -5.35 -25.93 -2.14
N ILE A 274 -6.26 -25.13 -2.70
CA ILE A 274 -6.13 -24.65 -4.09
C ILE A 274 -4.85 -23.84 -4.25
N LEU A 275 -4.58 -22.95 -3.30
CA LEU A 275 -3.36 -22.13 -3.31
C LEU A 275 -2.09 -22.95 -3.08
N GLN A 276 -2.13 -24.01 -2.28
CA GLN A 276 -1.00 -24.92 -2.08
C GLN A 276 -0.61 -25.60 -3.38
N TYR A 277 -1.58 -26.13 -4.11
CA TYR A 277 -1.36 -26.73 -5.42
C TYR A 277 -0.96 -25.70 -6.48
N GLY A 278 -1.56 -24.51 -6.44
CA GLY A 278 -1.16 -23.40 -7.31
C GLY A 278 0.31 -23.02 -7.12
N ALA A 279 0.82 -23.03 -5.88
CA ALA A 279 2.23 -22.82 -5.60
C ALA A 279 3.12 -23.90 -6.23
N LEU A 280 2.74 -25.18 -6.15
CA LEU A 280 3.50 -26.29 -6.76
C LEU A 280 3.59 -26.16 -8.29
N VAL A 281 2.52 -25.70 -8.94
CA VAL A 281 2.53 -25.45 -10.38
C VAL A 281 3.39 -24.21 -10.69
N ALA A 282 3.26 -23.14 -9.89
CA ALA A 282 3.97 -21.87 -10.09
C ALA A 282 5.49 -22.00 -9.94
N GLU A 283 5.97 -22.94 -9.12
CA GLU A 283 7.40 -23.28 -9.03
C GLU A 283 7.97 -23.75 -10.38
N GLN A 284 7.14 -24.38 -11.23
CA GLN A 284 7.55 -24.93 -12.52
C GLN A 284 7.25 -23.97 -13.68
N ASP A 285 6.03 -23.45 -13.77
CA ASP A 285 5.58 -22.61 -14.89
C ASP A 285 4.44 -21.65 -14.49
N ALA A 286 4.62 -20.35 -14.78
CA ALA A 286 3.69 -19.31 -14.33
C ALA A 286 2.35 -19.32 -15.09
N ASP A 287 2.38 -19.50 -16.41
CA ASP A 287 1.15 -19.50 -17.21
C ASP A 287 0.29 -20.72 -16.91
N THR A 288 0.92 -21.89 -16.75
CA THR A 288 0.25 -23.13 -16.35
C THR A 288 -0.39 -22.97 -14.97
N ALA A 289 0.31 -22.35 -14.04
CA ALA A 289 -0.22 -22.07 -12.70
C ALA A 289 -1.41 -21.11 -12.75
N LEU A 290 -1.37 -20.06 -13.57
CA LEU A 290 -2.53 -19.19 -13.78
C LEU A 290 -3.71 -19.94 -14.39
N ALA A 291 -3.49 -20.79 -15.39
CA ALA A 291 -4.53 -21.62 -15.98
C ALA A 291 -5.21 -22.50 -14.91
N TYR A 292 -4.39 -23.15 -14.08
CA TYR A 292 -4.86 -23.91 -12.93
C TYR A 292 -5.67 -23.05 -11.94
N LEU A 293 -5.12 -21.91 -11.49
CA LEU A 293 -5.74 -21.04 -10.48
C LEU A 293 -7.08 -20.45 -10.95
N ARG A 294 -7.24 -20.20 -12.25
CA ARG A 294 -8.49 -19.71 -12.84
C ARG A 294 -9.60 -20.77 -12.93
N ARG A 295 -9.25 -22.06 -12.94
CA ARG A 295 -10.23 -23.16 -13.14
C ARG A 295 -10.47 -24.00 -11.90
N ALA A 296 -9.45 -24.19 -11.06
CA ALA A 296 -9.55 -25.06 -9.90
C ALA A 296 -10.67 -24.69 -8.91
N PRO A 297 -10.92 -23.40 -8.56
CA PRO A 297 -12.01 -23.04 -7.66
C PRO A 297 -13.40 -23.43 -8.20
N GLU A 298 -13.63 -23.20 -9.50
CA GLU A 298 -14.88 -23.56 -10.17
C GLU A 298 -15.03 -25.09 -10.20
N LEU A 299 -13.95 -25.82 -10.50
CA LEU A 299 -13.99 -27.28 -10.55
C LEU A 299 -14.33 -27.90 -9.19
N VAL A 300 -13.73 -27.43 -8.10
CA VAL A 300 -14.09 -27.88 -6.74
C VAL A 300 -15.56 -27.61 -6.44
N SER A 301 -16.07 -26.44 -6.83
CA SER A 301 -17.49 -26.09 -6.66
C SER A 301 -18.43 -27.04 -7.41
N VAL A 302 -18.05 -27.47 -8.62
CA VAL A 302 -18.86 -28.40 -9.44
C VAL A 302 -18.75 -29.85 -8.95
N ILE A 303 -17.56 -30.31 -8.51
CA ILE A 303 -17.39 -31.66 -7.94
C ILE A 303 -18.21 -31.80 -6.63
N GLY A 304 -18.37 -30.71 -5.89
CA GLY A 304 -19.18 -30.62 -4.67
C GLY A 304 -18.45 -31.08 -3.41
N GLU A 305 -19.20 -31.32 -2.33
CA GLU A 305 -18.67 -31.59 -0.98
C GLU A 305 -18.76 -33.06 -0.56
N SER A 306 -18.92 -33.99 -1.53
CA SER A 306 -18.99 -35.42 -1.20
C SER A 306 -17.69 -35.92 -0.54
N THR A 307 -17.76 -37.02 0.20
CA THR A 307 -16.59 -37.66 0.83
C THR A 307 -15.48 -38.03 -0.16
N GLU A 308 -15.84 -38.24 -1.43
CA GLU A 308 -14.91 -38.56 -2.52
C GLU A 308 -14.49 -37.34 -3.35
N ALA A 309 -15.13 -36.18 -3.15
CA ALA A 309 -14.91 -35.00 -3.98
C ALA A 309 -13.44 -34.57 -3.98
N MET A 310 -12.83 -34.56 -2.80
CA MET A 310 -11.41 -34.22 -2.64
C MET A 310 -10.53 -35.21 -3.41
N ALA A 311 -10.78 -36.52 -3.30
CA ALA A 311 -10.00 -37.53 -4.01
C ALA A 311 -10.09 -37.38 -5.54
N ARG A 312 -11.28 -37.04 -6.06
CA ARG A 312 -11.49 -36.79 -7.50
C ARG A 312 -10.75 -35.54 -7.97
N PHE A 313 -10.76 -34.48 -7.16
CA PHE A 313 -9.99 -33.28 -7.45
C PHE A 313 -8.47 -33.54 -7.42
N GLU A 314 -7.97 -34.30 -6.43
CA GLU A 314 -6.55 -34.68 -6.36
C GLU A 314 -6.12 -35.55 -7.53
N ALA A 315 -6.99 -36.45 -8.02
CA ALA A 315 -6.72 -37.23 -9.22
C ALA A 315 -6.59 -36.35 -10.47
N TRP A 316 -7.50 -35.37 -10.66
CA TRP A 316 -7.40 -34.39 -11.74
C TRP A 316 -6.11 -33.57 -11.65
N PHE A 317 -5.77 -33.08 -10.46
CA PHE A 317 -4.55 -32.32 -10.23
C PHE A 317 -3.29 -33.16 -10.56
N THR A 318 -3.24 -34.40 -10.07
CA THR A 318 -2.11 -35.32 -10.29
C THR A 318 -1.92 -35.60 -11.78
N ALA A 319 -2.99 -35.88 -12.52
CA ALA A 319 -2.93 -36.09 -13.96
C ALA A 319 -2.44 -34.84 -14.73
N GLY A 320 -2.76 -33.63 -14.25
CA GLY A 320 -2.22 -32.39 -14.80
C GLY A 320 -0.72 -32.20 -14.51
N MET A 321 -0.28 -32.51 -13.29
CA MET A 321 1.14 -32.49 -12.90
C MET A 321 1.98 -33.50 -13.68
N GLU A 322 1.42 -34.69 -13.99
CA GLU A 322 2.06 -35.65 -14.87
C GLU A 322 2.29 -35.06 -16.26
N VAL A 323 1.31 -34.33 -16.83
CA VAL A 323 1.51 -33.67 -18.12
C VAL A 323 2.57 -32.57 -18.01
N LEU A 324 2.58 -31.80 -16.92
CA LEU A 324 3.54 -30.73 -16.68
C LEU A 324 4.98 -31.24 -16.64
N ALA A 325 5.20 -32.45 -16.10
CA ALA A 325 6.51 -33.08 -16.08
C ALA A 325 7.11 -33.32 -17.49
N TYR A 326 6.28 -33.37 -18.54
CA TYR A 326 6.72 -33.56 -19.92
C TYR A 326 6.54 -32.31 -20.79
N SER A 327 5.52 -31.49 -20.55
CA SER A 327 5.19 -30.33 -21.37
C SER A 327 4.39 -29.27 -20.59
N ALA A 328 4.98 -28.09 -20.42
CA ALA A 328 4.30 -26.93 -19.84
C ALA A 328 3.10 -26.48 -20.70
N GLU A 329 3.24 -26.43 -22.02
CA GLU A 329 2.14 -26.08 -22.93
C GLU A 329 0.99 -27.11 -22.84
N GLY A 330 1.31 -28.40 -22.83
CA GLY A 330 0.32 -29.46 -22.66
C GLY A 330 -0.40 -29.37 -21.31
N ALA A 331 0.32 -29.05 -20.24
CA ALA A 331 -0.27 -28.88 -18.91
C ALA A 331 -1.12 -27.61 -18.82
N ARG A 332 -0.70 -26.52 -19.46
CA ARG A 332 -1.50 -25.29 -19.58
C ARG A 332 -2.83 -25.59 -20.27
N ALA A 333 -2.81 -26.26 -21.42
CA ALA A 333 -4.03 -26.69 -22.12
C ALA A 333 -4.86 -27.68 -21.28
N TYR A 334 -4.21 -28.53 -20.48
CA TYR A 334 -4.91 -29.42 -19.56
C TYR A 334 -5.66 -28.64 -18.47
N PHE A 335 -4.96 -27.77 -17.73
CA PHE A 335 -5.56 -27.01 -16.65
C PHE A 335 -6.55 -25.95 -17.13
N ALA A 336 -6.38 -25.43 -18.36
CA ALA A 336 -7.35 -24.57 -19.02
C ALA A 336 -8.63 -25.30 -19.48
N LEU A 337 -8.65 -26.65 -19.39
CA LEU A 337 -9.72 -27.52 -19.87
C LEU A 337 -9.92 -27.50 -21.40
N GLU A 338 -8.84 -27.26 -22.14
CA GLU A 338 -8.83 -27.17 -23.61
C GLU A 338 -8.41 -28.49 -24.27
N SER A 339 -7.83 -29.41 -23.50
CA SER A 339 -7.41 -30.72 -24.02
C SER A 339 -8.46 -31.82 -23.84
N GLN A 340 -8.51 -32.78 -24.75
CA GLN A 340 -9.37 -33.96 -24.62
C GLN A 340 -9.08 -34.76 -23.33
N LYS A 341 -7.81 -34.83 -22.93
CA LYS A 341 -7.38 -35.49 -21.68
C LYS A 341 -7.97 -34.78 -20.46
N ALA A 342 -8.03 -33.44 -20.47
CA ALA A 342 -8.66 -32.67 -19.41
C ALA A 342 -10.17 -32.88 -19.35
N LEU A 343 -10.85 -32.83 -20.50
CA LEU A 343 -12.30 -33.07 -20.56
C LEU A 343 -12.66 -34.47 -20.05
N THR A 344 -11.89 -35.49 -20.44
CA THR A 344 -12.08 -36.87 -19.96
C THR A 344 -11.87 -36.98 -18.44
N SER A 345 -10.87 -36.27 -17.91
CA SER A 345 -10.59 -36.23 -16.46
C SER A 345 -11.70 -35.54 -15.68
N VAL A 346 -12.23 -34.42 -16.21
CA VAL A 346 -13.37 -33.72 -15.61
C VAL A 346 -14.63 -34.59 -15.66
N ASP A 347 -14.94 -35.21 -16.81
CA ASP A 347 -16.08 -36.11 -16.93
C ASP A 347 -16.01 -37.27 -15.93
N ALA A 348 -14.82 -37.87 -15.76
CA ALA A 348 -14.59 -38.90 -14.75
C ALA A 348 -14.81 -38.38 -13.32
N ALA A 349 -14.36 -37.15 -13.01
CA ALA A 349 -14.57 -36.52 -11.70
C ALA A 349 -16.05 -36.20 -11.42
N LEU A 350 -16.83 -35.87 -12.46
CA LEU A 350 -18.26 -35.51 -12.35
C LEU A 350 -19.20 -36.73 -12.38
N SER A 351 -18.80 -37.83 -13.02
CA SER A 351 -19.64 -39.03 -13.21
C SER A 351 -20.07 -39.72 -11.90
N GLY A 352 -19.44 -39.39 -10.77
CA GLY A 352 -19.82 -39.87 -9.44
C GLY A 352 -20.75 -38.93 -8.65
N VAL A 353 -21.37 -37.93 -9.29
CA VAL A 353 -22.38 -37.04 -8.70
C VAL A 353 -23.77 -37.50 -9.17
N PRO A 354 -24.75 -37.78 -8.28
CA PRO A 354 -26.11 -38.11 -8.71
C PRO A 354 -26.77 -36.89 -9.35
N LEU A 355 -26.76 -36.84 -10.69
CA LEU A 355 -27.36 -35.76 -11.47
C LEU A 355 -28.89 -35.75 -11.28
N ARG A 356 -29.43 -34.69 -10.67
CA ARG A 356 -30.83 -34.31 -10.92
C ARG A 356 -30.94 -33.99 -12.42
N ARG A 357 -31.54 -34.92 -13.16
CA ARG A 357 -31.83 -34.81 -14.60
C ARG A 357 -32.42 -33.44 -14.92
N ARG A 358 -31.68 -32.60 -15.65
CA ARG A 358 -32.26 -31.56 -16.49
C ARG A 358 -32.50 -32.17 -17.86
N GLY A 359 -33.76 -32.43 -18.18
CA GLY A 359 -34.17 -32.70 -19.54
C GLY A 359 -34.22 -31.39 -20.30
N GLU A 360 -33.37 -31.26 -21.31
CA GLU A 360 -33.75 -30.79 -22.64
C GLU A 360 -32.57 -31.02 -23.60
N PRO A 361 -32.81 -31.49 -24.85
CA PRO A 361 -31.74 -31.89 -25.75
C PRO A 361 -31.14 -30.69 -26.50
N MET A 362 -29.82 -30.64 -26.61
CA MET A 362 -29.12 -29.79 -27.58
C MET A 362 -29.32 -30.36 -29.01
N PRO A 363 -29.58 -29.55 -30.03
CA PRO A 363 -29.80 -30.05 -31.38
C PRO A 363 -28.47 -30.31 -32.11
N SER A 364 -28.35 -31.51 -32.67
CA SER A 364 -27.31 -31.95 -33.58
C SER A 364 -27.38 -31.20 -34.92
N ARG A 365 -26.27 -30.58 -35.35
CA ARG A 365 -26.09 -30.11 -36.73
C ARG A 365 -25.31 -31.16 -37.53
N LEU A 366 -25.99 -31.78 -38.49
CA LEU A 366 -25.39 -32.38 -39.68
C LEU A 366 -26.16 -31.89 -40.91
N ASP A 367 -25.37 -31.52 -41.91
CA ASP A 367 -25.63 -31.42 -43.35
C ASP A 367 -26.71 -30.47 -43.90
N ASN A 368 -26.25 -29.44 -44.64
CA ASN A 368 -26.50 -29.38 -46.09
C ASN A 368 -25.62 -28.34 -46.80
N GLN A 369 -25.00 -28.77 -47.91
CA GLN A 369 -24.49 -27.95 -49.01
C GLN A 369 -25.66 -27.43 -49.84
N ASP A 370 -25.65 -26.14 -50.22
CA ASP A 370 -25.65 -25.73 -51.64
C ASP A 370 -25.65 -24.20 -51.85
N SER A 371 -24.68 -23.77 -52.67
CA SER A 371 -24.72 -22.76 -53.75
C SER A 371 -25.01 -21.25 -53.52
N CYS A 372 -24.02 -20.46 -53.99
CA CYS A 372 -24.08 -19.28 -54.87
C CYS A 372 -24.54 -17.88 -54.40
N SER A 373 -23.55 -16.97 -54.49
CA SER A 373 -23.56 -15.61 -55.06
C SER A 373 -24.31 -14.45 -54.36
N GLY A 374 -23.60 -13.32 -54.22
CA GLY A 374 -24.23 -11.99 -54.24
C GLY A 374 -23.66 -10.97 -53.25
N PHE A 375 -22.99 -9.96 -53.79
CA PHE A 375 -22.63 -8.67 -53.20
C PHE A 375 -23.72 -8.04 -52.30
N ASP A 376 -23.32 -7.43 -51.17
CA ASP A 376 -23.44 -5.97 -50.90
C ASP A 376 -23.24 -5.64 -49.41
N SER A 377 -22.35 -4.68 -49.12
CA SER A 377 -22.45 -3.75 -47.98
C SER A 377 -23.31 -2.54 -48.42
N PRO A 378 -23.74 -1.55 -47.59
CA PRO A 378 -23.38 -1.25 -46.20
C PRO A 378 -24.58 -0.83 -45.30
N ALA A 379 -24.39 -0.63 -43.99
CA ALA A 379 -25.13 0.40 -43.22
C ALA A 379 -24.54 0.59 -41.82
N ALA A 380 -24.39 1.85 -41.44
CA ALA A 380 -23.87 2.31 -40.16
C ALA A 380 -24.96 2.97 -39.31
N LEU A 381 -24.76 2.90 -37.97
CA LEU A 381 -25.29 3.76 -36.88
C LEU A 381 -26.75 3.51 -36.39
N PRO A 382 -27.14 3.91 -35.15
CA PRO A 382 -26.43 4.69 -34.13
C PRO A 382 -26.45 4.13 -32.69
N ALA A 383 -25.77 4.89 -31.82
CA ALA A 383 -25.52 4.67 -30.40
C ALA A 383 -26.70 4.97 -29.45
N GLU A 384 -26.47 4.57 -28.19
CA GLU A 384 -26.99 5.09 -26.91
C GLU A 384 -28.02 4.24 -26.16
N ARG A 385 -27.55 3.53 -25.12
CA ARG A 385 -27.97 3.75 -23.72
C ARG A 385 -26.96 3.14 -22.73
N ARG A 386 -26.61 3.97 -21.75
CA ARG A 386 -25.65 3.81 -20.65
C ARG A 386 -25.98 2.59 -19.76
N VAL A 387 -24.97 1.96 -19.14
CA VAL A 387 -24.65 2.12 -17.69
C VAL A 387 -23.25 1.57 -17.39
N SER A 388 -22.43 2.50 -16.92
CA SER A 388 -21.22 2.45 -16.09
C SER A 388 -20.91 1.15 -15.32
N ALA A 389 -19.75 0.55 -15.62
CA ALA A 389 -18.86 -0.09 -14.63
C ALA A 389 -17.56 -0.55 -15.32
N ARG A 390 -16.65 0.35 -15.66
CA ARG A 390 -15.26 0.02 -16.01
C ARG A 390 -14.31 1.16 -15.63
N ARG A 391 -13.50 0.95 -14.58
CA ARG A 391 -12.10 1.38 -14.59
C ARG A 391 -11.28 0.11 -14.52
N GLY A 392 -10.96 -0.42 -15.70
CA GLY A 392 -9.97 -1.47 -15.87
C GLY A 392 -8.59 -0.85 -15.95
N TRP A 393 -7.60 -1.59 -15.46
CA TRP A 393 -6.21 -1.47 -15.90
C TRP A 393 -6.18 -1.33 -17.42
N ALA A 394 -5.59 -0.25 -17.91
CA ALA A 394 -5.27 -0.08 -19.31
C ALA A 394 -3.94 0.67 -19.41
N GLY A 395 -2.87 -0.11 -19.56
CA GLY A 395 -1.68 0.35 -20.27
C GLY A 395 -1.98 0.50 -21.76
N GLU A 396 -1.08 1.22 -22.43
CA GLU A 396 -1.01 1.53 -23.87
C GLU A 396 -1.74 2.80 -24.35
N LYS A 397 -0.97 3.91 -24.44
CA LYS A 397 -0.51 4.49 -25.72
C LYS A 397 0.72 5.37 -25.51
N PRO A 398 1.67 5.43 -26.47
CA PRO A 398 2.89 6.22 -26.35
C PRO A 398 2.63 7.66 -26.80
N GLY A 399 2.79 8.59 -25.87
CA GLY A 399 2.79 10.03 -26.14
C GLY A 399 4.10 10.61 -25.63
N LEU A 400 4.90 11.14 -26.55
CA LEU A 400 6.05 12.00 -26.31
C LEU A 400 5.78 12.95 -25.13
N PHE A 401 6.60 12.88 -24.09
CA PHE A 401 6.71 13.96 -23.12
C PHE A 401 8.18 14.34 -22.99
N GLU A 402 8.49 15.53 -23.49
CA GLU A 402 9.71 16.25 -23.20
C GLU A 402 9.74 16.58 -21.69
N HIS A 403 10.92 16.48 -21.10
CA HIS A 403 11.21 16.96 -19.75
C HIS A 403 10.88 18.45 -19.63
N PRO A 404 10.42 18.89 -18.44
CA PRO A 404 10.91 20.17 -17.95
C PRO A 404 11.52 20.02 -16.56
N ASP A 405 12.74 20.54 -16.42
CA ASP A 405 13.26 21.11 -15.19
C ASP A 405 12.27 22.15 -14.66
N VAL A 406 11.71 21.98 -13.45
CA VAL A 406 10.97 23.07 -12.78
C VAL A 406 11.13 22.99 -11.26
N PHE A 407 12.07 23.81 -10.77
CA PHE A 407 11.82 24.69 -9.63
C PHE A 407 10.61 25.58 -9.95
N GLY A 408 9.60 25.68 -9.07
CA GLY A 408 8.63 26.77 -9.19
C GLY A 408 7.27 26.56 -8.53
N VAL A 409 7.14 27.16 -7.34
CA VAL A 409 5.99 27.96 -6.86
C VAL A 409 4.58 27.33 -6.89
N ILE A 410 4.13 26.98 -5.69
CA ILE A 410 2.73 26.79 -5.30
C ILE A 410 2.01 28.14 -5.33
N ALA A 411 0.82 28.19 -5.91
CA ALA A 411 -0.23 29.12 -5.50
C ALA A 411 -1.59 28.40 -5.45
N PRO A 412 -2.48 28.82 -4.52
CA PRO A 412 -3.47 27.95 -3.91
C PRO A 412 -4.87 28.16 -4.49
N SER A 413 -5.78 27.20 -4.28
CA SER A 413 -7.21 27.42 -3.97
C SER A 413 -8.01 26.13 -4.16
N VAL A 414 -8.54 25.54 -3.08
CA VAL A 414 -9.99 25.39 -2.86
C VAL A 414 -10.23 25.39 -1.35
N VAL A 415 -10.91 26.43 -0.90
CA VAL A 415 -11.42 26.66 0.47
C VAL A 415 -12.56 25.68 0.76
N PHE A 416 -12.48 24.92 1.85
CA PHE A 416 -13.63 24.22 2.43
C PHE A 416 -14.18 25.03 3.60
N GLN A 417 -15.33 25.63 3.38
CA GLN A 417 -16.04 26.52 4.28
C GLN A 417 -16.75 25.69 5.36
N ARG A 418 -16.32 25.83 6.62
CA ARG A 418 -17.04 25.32 7.79
C ARG A 418 -18.37 26.07 7.94
N CYS A 419 -19.49 25.36 7.83
CA CYS A 419 -20.77 25.86 8.33
C CYS A 419 -20.93 25.46 9.80
N PHE A 420 -20.82 26.45 10.69
CA PHE A 420 -21.46 26.45 11.99
C PHE A 420 -22.98 26.57 11.77
N MET A 421 -23.79 25.72 12.40
CA MET A 421 -25.14 26.11 12.78
C MET A 421 -25.40 25.80 14.24
N CYS A 422 -25.72 26.88 14.94
CA CYS A 422 -26.13 26.96 16.31
C CYS A 422 -27.57 26.46 16.47
N ALA A 423 -27.87 25.97 17.66
CA ALA A 423 -29.19 25.55 18.10
C ALA A 423 -30.23 26.69 18.02
N SER A 424 -31.46 26.35 17.64
CA SER A 424 -32.66 27.06 18.14
C SER A 424 -33.88 26.16 18.05
N SER A 425 -34.36 25.83 19.24
CA SER A 425 -35.72 25.47 19.63
C SER A 425 -36.85 26.05 18.76
N PHE A 426 -37.84 25.23 18.41
CA PHE A 426 -39.25 25.62 18.36
C PHE A 426 -40.17 24.39 18.43
N SER A 427 -41.01 24.34 19.47
CA SER A 427 -42.32 23.69 19.46
C SER A 427 -43.34 24.81 19.68
N PRO A 428 -44.48 24.77 18.97
CA PRO A 428 -45.73 24.60 19.73
C PRO A 428 -46.82 23.76 19.02
N ALA A 429 -47.59 23.08 19.88
CA ALA A 429 -49.02 22.77 19.82
C ALA A 429 -49.74 22.64 18.46
N CYS A 430 -50.18 21.42 18.15
CA CYS A 430 -51.59 20.97 18.17
C CYS A 430 -51.63 19.45 18.27
#